data_AF-A0A2I0CX55-F1
#
_entry.id   AF-A0A2I0CX55-F1
#
_cell.length_a   1.000
_cell.length_b   1.000
_cell.length_c   1.000
_cell.angle_alpha   90.00
_cell.angle_beta   90.00
_cell.angle_gamma   90.00
#
_symmetry.space_group_name_H-M   'P 1'
#
loop_
_entity.id
_entity.type
_entity.pdbx_description
1 polymer ?
#
loop_
_entity_poly.entity_id
_entity_poly.type
_entity_poly.pdbx_seq_one_letter_code
_entity_poly.pdbx_strand_id
1 'polypeptide(L)'
;MNFRMNEQALTEVVGFVLILGVIAAAFSLYLTYAVPAQGRENEIQHMNEVKDEFTQYKFTLDALWSNNQLGNSITSTFSLGTGGSFTQGGNRIMPILNPIASSATFTINHRNETLTVSSRSLITDTVNFTYSSTAVPGSLVLYDPPGKLLVNISNAGNLQTGYGIRVNGTGWYASVNKTPRYEFYLYPSSVTYAPDGKITNITFSEGYKYNRTDITVSVFKDGKPTIENLIVYSNIAALSSGQNYTVNLMDDTYGIRSFVSYPTQVIFTKPGTSNDLIATGIAVYDYTEQESSHAVSLGAIEYASNNYYWIQQRYFYQMGGVFLEQDDGASYKLAPAVTMTYNNVTGIMRVKINEIVFDPSNSGIIGGTSPVQVRTRLSNMTALPYAPITANTKSVTISVASSDPFVPPLWYEVFDETANKTGGVPRTFYQLALTPTTGSIIINGPDYTGSTYDILLEAERINFYVKFHGLGGILE
;
A
#
# COMPACT_ATOMS: atom_id res chain seq x y z
N MET A 1 36.01 -68.10 -71.76
CA MET A 1 34.98 -67.84 -70.72
C MET A 1 35.59 -66.91 -69.68
N ASN A 2 34.82 -65.96 -69.15
CA ASN A 2 35.14 -65.00 -68.06
C ASN A 2 35.64 -63.59 -68.41
N PHE A 3 34.90 -62.86 -69.26
CA PHE A 3 34.93 -61.38 -69.26
C PHE A 3 33.61 -60.73 -68.79
N ARG A 4 32.53 -61.51 -68.64
CA ARG A 4 31.20 -61.01 -68.22
C ARG A 4 30.99 -60.88 -66.70
N MET A 5 31.86 -61.46 -65.87
CA MET A 5 31.74 -61.38 -64.40
C MET A 5 32.31 -60.07 -63.82
N ASN A 6 33.23 -59.39 -64.52
CA ASN A 6 33.83 -58.14 -64.01
C ASN A 6 32.95 -56.90 -64.23
N GLU A 7 32.17 -56.84 -65.32
CA GLU A 7 31.30 -55.68 -65.61
C GLU A 7 30.06 -55.64 -64.68
N GLN A 8 29.56 -56.80 -64.25
CA GLN A 8 28.48 -56.89 -63.27
C GLN A 8 28.93 -56.42 -61.88
N ALA A 9 30.11 -56.86 -61.42
CA ALA A 9 30.68 -56.41 -60.15
C ALA A 9 30.99 -54.90 -60.16
N LEU A 10 31.48 -54.34 -61.28
CA LEU A 10 31.76 -52.92 -61.39
C LEU A 10 30.46 -52.07 -61.39
N THR A 11 29.41 -52.54 -62.07
CA THR A 11 28.11 -51.85 -62.15
C THR A 11 27.39 -51.88 -60.79
N GLU A 12 27.48 -52.98 -60.07
CA GLU A 12 26.93 -53.13 -58.71
C GLU A 12 27.62 -52.18 -57.72
N VAL A 13 28.95 -52.07 -57.79
CA VAL A 13 29.72 -51.14 -56.95
C VAL A 13 29.37 -49.67 -57.28
N VAL A 14 29.25 -49.31 -58.55
CA VAL A 14 28.86 -47.94 -58.95
C VAL A 14 27.44 -47.61 -58.49
N GLY A 15 26.50 -48.56 -58.59
CA GLY A 15 25.14 -48.40 -58.07
C GLY A 15 25.11 -48.19 -56.56
N PHE A 16 25.91 -48.94 -55.80
CA PHE A 16 26.02 -48.80 -54.35
C PHE A 16 26.59 -47.43 -53.94
N VAL A 17 27.66 -46.98 -54.62
CA VAL A 17 28.27 -45.66 -54.35
C VAL A 17 27.31 -44.51 -54.65
N LEU A 18 26.52 -44.61 -55.73
CA LEU A 18 25.48 -43.61 -56.04
C LEU A 18 24.39 -43.55 -54.96
N ILE A 19 23.90 -44.71 -54.51
CA ILE A 19 22.91 -44.79 -53.43
C ILE A 19 23.47 -44.19 -52.13
N LEU A 20 24.72 -44.52 -51.80
CA LEU A 20 25.38 -44.00 -50.61
C LEU A 20 25.58 -42.47 -50.70
N GLY A 21 25.89 -41.95 -51.90
CA GLY A 21 25.97 -40.51 -52.17
C GLY A 21 24.62 -39.80 -52.00
N VAL A 22 23.53 -40.40 -52.47
CA VAL A 22 22.16 -39.84 -52.28
C VAL A 22 21.75 -39.86 -50.81
N ILE A 23 22.04 -40.96 -50.10
CA ILE A 23 21.75 -41.08 -48.67
C ILE A 23 22.56 -40.04 -47.88
N ALA A 24 23.85 -39.88 -48.18
CA ALA A 24 24.70 -38.88 -47.54
C ALA A 24 24.19 -37.45 -47.81
N ALA A 25 23.76 -37.14 -49.03
CA ALA A 25 23.16 -35.85 -49.37
C ALA A 25 21.85 -35.60 -48.60
N ALA A 26 20.98 -36.62 -48.50
CA ALA A 26 19.74 -36.54 -47.74
C ALA A 26 19.99 -36.34 -46.24
N PHE A 27 20.96 -37.05 -45.64
CA PHE A 27 21.36 -36.84 -44.25
C PHE A 27 21.95 -35.46 -44.02
N SER A 28 22.80 -34.98 -44.94
CA SER A 28 23.36 -33.64 -44.86
C SER A 28 22.27 -32.58 -44.89
N LEU A 29 21.27 -32.73 -45.77
CA LEU A 29 20.12 -31.83 -45.82
C LEU A 29 19.29 -31.89 -44.53
N TYR A 30 19.06 -33.09 -44.01
CA TYR A 30 18.32 -33.30 -42.76
C TYR A 30 19.03 -32.64 -41.56
N LEU A 31 20.34 -32.82 -41.43
CA LEU A 31 21.15 -32.20 -40.38
C LEU A 31 21.23 -30.67 -40.51
N THR A 32 21.20 -30.16 -41.74
CA THR A 32 21.34 -28.71 -42.00
C THR A 32 20.01 -27.96 -41.78
N TYR A 33 18.87 -28.58 -42.08
CA TYR A 33 17.57 -27.90 -42.05
C TYR A 33 16.58 -28.46 -41.02
N ALA A 34 16.41 -29.79 -40.97
CA ALA A 34 15.38 -30.38 -40.10
C ALA A 34 15.79 -30.31 -38.62
N VAL A 35 17.05 -30.62 -38.30
CA VAL A 35 17.54 -30.61 -36.91
C VAL A 35 17.49 -29.21 -36.28
N PRO A 36 18.00 -28.14 -36.90
CA PRO A 36 17.91 -26.80 -36.33
C PRO A 36 16.48 -26.28 -36.24
N ALA A 37 15.62 -26.60 -37.22
CA ALA A 37 14.21 -26.22 -37.17
C ALA A 37 13.47 -26.88 -36.00
N GLN A 38 13.72 -28.17 -35.75
CA GLN A 38 13.18 -28.88 -34.59
C GLN A 38 13.74 -28.33 -33.28
N GLY A 39 15.04 -28.03 -33.22
CA GLY A 39 15.67 -27.44 -32.04
C GLY A 39 15.07 -26.09 -31.69
N ARG A 40 14.82 -25.25 -32.70
CA ARG A 40 14.16 -23.95 -32.52
C ARG A 40 12.74 -24.11 -31.96
N GLU A 41 11.94 -25.02 -32.49
CA GLU A 41 10.57 -25.26 -31.98
C GLU A 41 10.60 -25.74 -30.53
N ASN A 42 11.51 -26.66 -30.19
CA ASN A 42 11.68 -27.15 -28.82
C ASN A 42 12.05 -26.01 -27.85
N GLU A 43 12.96 -25.12 -28.25
CA GLU A 43 13.37 -23.98 -27.42
C GLU A 43 12.27 -22.91 -27.29
N ILE A 44 11.47 -22.67 -28.34
CA ILE A 44 10.29 -21.79 -28.28
C ILE A 44 9.26 -22.35 -27.31
N GLN A 45 8.94 -23.64 -27.43
CA GLN A 45 7.99 -24.29 -26.54
C GLN A 45 8.47 -24.22 -25.08
N HIS A 46 9.74 -24.57 -24.84
CA HIS A 46 10.34 -24.49 -23.50
C HIS A 46 10.29 -23.09 -22.91
N MET A 47 10.52 -22.04 -23.72
CA MET A 47 10.40 -20.68 -23.20
C MET A 47 8.97 -20.26 -22.85
N ASN A 48 7.97 -20.81 -23.55
CA ASN A 48 6.57 -20.62 -23.16
C ASN A 48 6.25 -21.35 -21.84
N GLU A 49 6.81 -22.55 -21.63
CA GLU A 49 6.68 -23.28 -20.36
C GLU A 49 7.28 -22.50 -19.19
N VAL A 50 8.50 -21.98 -19.34
CA VAL A 50 9.16 -21.15 -18.32
C VAL A 50 8.34 -19.89 -17.99
N LYS A 51 7.78 -19.22 -19.00
CA LYS A 51 6.88 -18.08 -18.79
C LYS A 51 5.67 -18.45 -17.92
N ASP A 52 5.05 -19.61 -18.20
CA ASP A 52 3.90 -20.09 -17.45
C ASP A 52 4.28 -20.50 -16.02
N GLU A 53 5.47 -21.09 -15.82
CA GLU A 53 6.03 -21.39 -14.49
C GLU A 53 6.20 -20.13 -13.64
N PHE A 54 6.77 -19.05 -14.20
CA PHE A 54 6.88 -17.75 -13.49
C PHE A 54 5.51 -17.13 -13.19
N THR A 55 4.57 -17.27 -14.11
CA THR A 55 3.19 -16.80 -13.93
C THR A 55 2.51 -17.52 -12.77
N GLN A 56 2.63 -18.85 -12.74
CA GLN A 56 2.11 -19.68 -11.65
C GLN A 56 2.82 -19.39 -10.32
N TYR A 57 4.13 -19.18 -10.36
CA TYR A 57 4.93 -18.82 -9.18
C TYR A 57 4.42 -17.52 -8.56
N LYS A 58 4.18 -16.48 -9.37
CA LYS A 58 3.57 -15.22 -8.91
C LYS A 58 2.25 -15.46 -8.21
N PHE A 59 1.30 -16.14 -8.85
CA PHE A 59 -0.03 -16.36 -8.25
C PHE A 59 0.04 -17.12 -6.93
N THR A 60 0.96 -18.09 -6.84
CA THR A 60 1.14 -18.88 -5.62
C THR A 60 1.74 -18.04 -4.49
N LEU A 61 2.70 -17.15 -4.79
CA LEU A 61 3.22 -16.19 -3.81
C LEU A 61 2.17 -15.16 -3.39
N ASP A 62 1.39 -14.67 -4.34
CA ASP A 62 0.33 -13.70 -4.08
C ASP A 62 -0.75 -14.28 -3.16
N ALA A 63 -1.07 -15.57 -3.30
CA ALA A 63 -1.95 -16.27 -2.39
C ALA A 63 -1.39 -16.37 -0.95
N LEU A 64 -0.07 -16.42 -0.75
CA LEU A 64 0.50 -16.48 0.60
C LEU A 64 0.31 -15.17 1.35
N TRP A 65 0.73 -14.05 0.76
CA TRP A 65 0.67 -12.75 1.45
C TRP A 65 -0.75 -12.19 1.48
N SER A 66 -1.54 -12.37 0.42
CA SER A 66 -2.93 -11.89 0.38
C SER A 66 -3.82 -12.59 1.42
N ASN A 67 -3.54 -13.85 1.73
CA ASN A 67 -4.26 -14.62 2.75
C ASN A 67 -3.54 -14.67 4.12
N ASN A 68 -2.56 -13.80 4.35
CA ASN A 68 -1.79 -13.69 5.61
C ASN A 68 -1.23 -15.03 6.13
N GLN A 69 -0.68 -15.86 5.24
CA GLN A 69 -0.17 -17.20 5.55
C GLN A 69 1.27 -17.14 6.08
N LEU A 70 1.50 -16.33 7.13
CA LEU A 70 2.82 -16.14 7.74
C LEU A 70 3.43 -17.49 8.19
N GLY A 71 4.69 -17.72 7.83
CA GLY A 71 5.43 -18.94 8.15
C GLY A 71 5.17 -20.12 7.21
N ASN A 72 4.13 -20.07 6.37
CA ASN A 72 3.83 -21.15 5.42
C ASN A 72 4.77 -21.10 4.22
N SER A 73 5.10 -22.28 3.71
CA SER A 73 5.99 -22.48 2.57
C SER A 73 5.25 -23.09 1.39
N ILE A 74 5.57 -22.62 0.19
CA ILE A 74 5.15 -23.21 -1.08
C ILE A 74 6.37 -23.77 -1.80
N THR A 75 6.17 -24.76 -2.64
CA THR A 75 7.22 -25.30 -3.51
C THR A 75 6.76 -25.20 -4.95
N SER A 76 7.62 -24.65 -5.80
CA SER A 76 7.41 -24.55 -7.24
C SER A 76 8.57 -25.20 -7.97
N THR A 77 8.32 -25.73 -9.16
CA THR A 77 9.33 -26.35 -10.02
C THR A 77 9.56 -25.47 -11.23
N PHE A 78 10.82 -25.34 -11.64
CA PHE A 78 11.20 -24.66 -12.86
C PHE A 78 12.02 -25.57 -13.76
N SER A 79 11.68 -25.61 -15.04
CA SER A 79 12.34 -26.46 -16.03
C SER A 79 13.55 -25.73 -16.61
N LEU A 80 14.77 -26.29 -16.47
CA LEU A 80 16.01 -25.60 -16.86
C LEU A 80 16.41 -25.78 -18.34
N GLY A 81 15.92 -26.80 -19.03
CA GLY A 81 16.29 -26.98 -20.43
C GLY A 81 15.43 -27.97 -21.17
N THR A 82 15.58 -27.99 -22.49
CA THR A 82 14.79 -28.86 -23.39
C THR A 82 15.16 -30.35 -23.27
N GLY A 83 16.22 -30.68 -22.52
CA GLY A 83 16.72 -32.04 -22.31
C GLY A 83 15.94 -32.88 -21.28
N GLY A 84 14.93 -32.30 -20.61
CA GLY A 84 14.19 -32.92 -19.51
C GLY A 84 13.02 -33.86 -19.90
N SER A 85 12.65 -33.95 -21.18
CA SER A 85 11.62 -34.91 -21.62
C SER A 85 12.20 -36.32 -21.77
N PHE A 86 12.17 -37.07 -20.67
CA PHE A 86 12.34 -38.52 -20.69
C PHE A 86 11.14 -39.19 -21.40
N THR A 87 11.46 -40.12 -22.31
CA THR A 87 10.60 -41.18 -22.87
C THR A 87 9.45 -40.77 -23.81
N GLN A 88 9.75 -40.49 -25.08
CA GLN A 88 8.93 -41.03 -26.17
C GLN A 88 9.70 -42.18 -26.85
N GLY A 89 9.15 -43.39 -26.71
CA GLY A 89 9.72 -44.65 -27.18
C GLY A 89 9.73 -44.83 -28.69
N GLY A 90 10.40 -43.95 -29.42
CA GLY A 90 10.71 -44.11 -30.83
C GLY A 90 12.22 -44.21 -31.03
N ASN A 91 12.71 -45.42 -31.34
CA ASN A 91 14.04 -45.75 -31.87
C ASN A 91 15.07 -44.59 -31.92
N ARG A 92 15.69 -44.26 -30.78
CA ARG A 92 16.85 -43.35 -30.69
C ARG A 92 18.11 -44.06 -31.20
N ILE A 93 18.18 -44.33 -32.50
CA ILE A 93 19.28 -45.13 -33.08
C ILE A 93 20.51 -44.25 -33.40
N MET A 94 20.41 -42.91 -33.44
CA MET A 94 21.59 -42.04 -33.67
C MET A 94 21.51 -40.69 -32.94
N PRO A 95 22.38 -40.41 -31.94
CA PRO A 95 22.43 -39.13 -31.21
C PRO A 95 22.64 -37.89 -32.09
N ILE A 96 23.31 -38.04 -33.25
CA ILE A 96 23.63 -36.92 -34.17
C ILE A 96 22.41 -36.37 -34.92
N LEU A 97 21.31 -37.11 -35.00
CA LEU A 97 20.09 -36.69 -35.71
C LEU A 97 19.13 -35.87 -34.85
N ASN A 98 19.49 -35.57 -33.60
CA ASN A 98 18.67 -34.80 -32.69
C ASN A 98 19.28 -33.41 -32.44
N PRO A 99 18.46 -32.38 -32.21
CA PRO A 99 18.95 -31.07 -31.81
C PRO A 99 19.66 -31.16 -30.45
N ILE A 100 20.66 -30.30 -30.25
CA ILE A 100 21.35 -30.16 -28.97
C ILE A 100 20.34 -29.61 -27.95
N ALA A 101 20.27 -30.22 -26.77
CA ALA A 101 19.40 -29.74 -25.71
C ALA A 101 19.94 -28.43 -25.13
N SER A 102 19.04 -27.46 -24.91
CA SER A 102 19.36 -26.22 -24.22
C SER A 102 19.52 -26.46 -22.72
N SER A 103 20.19 -25.50 -22.08
CA SER A 103 20.36 -25.45 -20.63
C SER A 103 19.95 -24.08 -20.12
N ALA A 104 19.90 -23.89 -18.82
CA ALA A 104 19.69 -22.58 -18.22
C ALA A 104 20.42 -22.47 -16.90
N THR A 105 20.52 -21.23 -16.43
CA THR A 105 20.92 -20.91 -15.07
C THR A 105 19.75 -20.26 -14.34
N PHE A 106 19.61 -20.63 -13.07
CA PHE A 106 18.58 -20.12 -12.18
C PHE A 106 19.25 -19.51 -10.97
N THR A 107 18.93 -18.26 -10.66
CA THR A 107 19.61 -17.49 -9.63
C THR A 107 18.63 -16.78 -8.70
N ILE A 108 19.08 -16.50 -7.47
CA ILE A 108 18.37 -15.63 -6.53
C ILE A 108 19.29 -14.53 -6.03
N ASN A 109 18.75 -13.31 -5.96
CA ASN A 109 19.40 -12.11 -5.42
C ASN A 109 20.76 -11.80 -6.06
N HIS A 110 20.88 -12.09 -7.35
CA HIS A 110 22.03 -11.72 -8.18
C HIS A 110 21.89 -10.36 -8.85
N ARG A 111 20.73 -9.71 -8.69
CA ARG A 111 20.45 -8.38 -9.19
C ARG A 111 20.52 -7.36 -8.05
N ASN A 112 20.88 -6.12 -8.37
CA ASN A 112 21.18 -5.07 -7.37
C ASN A 112 20.19 -3.89 -7.43
N GLU A 113 18.93 -4.14 -7.80
CA GLU A 113 17.92 -3.09 -7.81
C GLU A 113 17.49 -2.67 -6.41
N THR A 114 17.30 -1.37 -6.25
CA THR A 114 16.77 -0.76 -5.02
C THR A 114 15.50 0.00 -5.34
N LEU A 115 14.39 -0.38 -4.70
CA LEU A 115 13.17 0.41 -4.67
C LEU A 115 13.30 1.46 -3.57
N THR A 116 13.00 2.71 -3.90
CA THR A 116 12.88 3.80 -2.93
C THR A 116 11.52 4.45 -3.06
N VAL A 117 10.77 4.45 -1.96
CA VAL A 117 9.51 5.18 -1.79
C VAL A 117 9.79 6.38 -0.88
N SER A 118 9.71 7.57 -1.44
CA SER A 118 9.83 8.82 -0.67
C SER A 118 8.51 9.56 -0.69
N SER A 119 8.08 10.13 0.43
CA SER A 119 6.80 10.80 0.51
C SER A 119 6.77 11.89 1.56
N ARG A 120 5.90 12.87 1.34
CA ARG A 120 5.49 13.85 2.33
C ARG A 120 4.14 13.42 2.90
N SER A 121 4.17 12.75 4.05
CA SER A 121 3.02 12.04 4.58
C SER A 121 2.80 12.30 6.07
N LEU A 122 1.56 12.12 6.51
CA LEU A 122 1.22 11.93 7.91
C LEU A 122 1.62 10.51 8.30
N ILE A 123 2.46 10.42 9.32
CA ILE A 123 2.97 9.17 9.90
C ILE A 123 2.35 9.02 11.30
N THR A 124 2.11 7.77 11.68
CA THR A 124 1.68 7.40 13.02
C THR A 124 2.84 7.62 14.00
N ASP A 125 2.92 8.83 14.55
CA ASP A 125 3.84 9.22 15.60
C ASP A 125 3.13 10.19 16.58
N THR A 126 3.58 10.21 17.83
CA THR A 126 2.92 10.77 19.03
C THR A 126 2.77 12.30 19.01
N VAL A 127 3.23 13.01 17.96
CA VAL A 127 3.12 14.47 17.89
C VAL A 127 1.76 14.85 17.30
N ASN A 128 0.95 15.53 18.12
CA ASN A 128 -0.37 16.04 17.75
C ASN A 128 -0.27 17.02 16.56
N PHE A 129 -0.86 16.71 15.41
CA PHE A 129 -1.04 17.66 14.31
C PHE A 129 -2.46 18.23 14.32
N THR A 130 -2.56 19.55 14.14
CA THR A 130 -3.85 20.26 14.12
C THR A 130 -4.33 20.38 12.69
N TYR A 131 -5.46 19.75 12.36
CA TYR A 131 -6.06 19.82 11.04
C TYR A 131 -7.36 20.63 11.13
N SER A 132 -7.31 21.87 10.64
CA SER A 132 -8.42 22.81 10.54
C SER A 132 -8.94 23.38 11.88
N SER A 133 -9.20 24.69 11.84
CA SER A 133 -9.82 25.46 12.94
C SER A 133 -10.91 26.35 12.37
N THR A 134 -12.08 26.42 13.02
CA THR A 134 -13.13 27.37 12.64
C THR A 134 -13.53 28.25 13.81
N ALA A 135 -13.79 29.53 13.55
CA ALA A 135 -14.48 30.42 14.49
C ALA A 135 -15.98 30.12 14.50
N VAL A 136 -16.65 30.35 15.64
CA VAL A 136 -18.10 30.14 15.78
C VAL A 136 -18.89 31.41 15.43
N PRO A 137 -19.98 31.35 14.63
CA PRO A 137 -20.53 30.16 13.98
C PRO A 137 -19.67 29.70 12.78
N GLY A 138 -19.53 28.38 12.62
CA GLY A 138 -18.72 27.79 11.58
C GLY A 138 -18.95 26.29 11.44
N SER A 139 -18.43 25.68 10.39
CA SER A 139 -18.55 24.25 10.16
C SER A 139 -17.21 23.63 9.79
N LEU A 140 -16.96 22.43 10.28
CA LEU A 140 -15.76 21.65 10.03
C LEU A 140 -16.15 20.31 9.40
N VAL A 141 -15.54 19.96 8.28
CA VAL A 141 -15.68 18.62 7.69
C VAL A 141 -14.57 17.73 8.26
N LEU A 142 -14.98 16.60 8.86
CA LEU A 142 -14.10 15.57 9.38
C LEU A 142 -14.19 14.37 8.46
N TYR A 143 -13.09 14.04 7.79
CA TYR A 143 -13.01 12.86 6.93
C TYR A 143 -12.70 11.59 7.71
N ASP A 144 -12.06 11.74 8.87
CA ASP A 144 -11.59 10.65 9.72
C ASP A 144 -11.78 11.01 11.20
N PRO A 145 -11.76 10.04 12.12
CA PRO A 145 -11.86 10.31 13.55
C PRO A 145 -10.65 11.09 14.07
N PRO A 146 -10.82 12.33 14.57
CA PRO A 146 -9.72 13.05 15.19
C PRO A 146 -9.37 12.42 16.55
N GLY A 147 -8.10 12.52 16.94
CA GLY A 147 -7.66 12.20 18.30
C GLY A 147 -8.35 13.09 19.32
N LYS A 148 -8.49 14.39 19.01
CA LYS A 148 -9.18 15.37 19.85
C LYS A 148 -10.05 16.30 19.01
N LEU A 149 -11.23 16.63 19.53
CA LEU A 149 -12.06 17.72 19.01
C LEU A 149 -12.16 18.79 20.07
N LEU A 150 -11.27 19.78 19.98
CA LEU A 150 -11.12 20.82 20.98
C LEU A 150 -12.11 21.95 20.72
N VAL A 151 -12.86 22.30 21.75
CA VAL A 151 -13.69 23.51 21.81
C VAL A 151 -13.01 24.45 22.78
N ASN A 152 -12.40 25.50 22.25
CA ASN A 152 -11.81 26.56 23.05
C ASN A 152 -12.88 27.59 23.34
N ILE A 153 -13.06 27.93 24.61
CA ILE A 153 -14.00 28.95 25.07
C ILE A 153 -13.21 30.07 25.73
N SER A 154 -13.25 31.25 25.13
CA SER A 154 -12.79 32.49 25.77
C SER A 154 -13.99 33.38 26.10
N ASN A 155 -13.94 34.04 27.25
CA ASN A 155 -14.97 34.98 27.70
C ASN A 155 -14.36 36.39 27.85
N ALA A 156 -15.18 37.44 27.70
CA ALA A 156 -14.73 38.84 27.82
C ALA A 156 -15.36 39.61 29.00
N GLY A 157 -16.05 38.95 29.94
CA GLY A 157 -16.65 39.70 31.05
C GLY A 157 -17.59 38.94 31.99
N ASN A 158 -18.89 38.83 31.66
CA ASN A 158 -19.91 38.46 32.64
C ASN A 158 -19.98 36.95 32.90
N LEU A 159 -19.70 36.49 34.12
CA LEU A 159 -19.77 35.07 34.51
C LEU A 159 -21.20 34.58 34.84
N GLN A 160 -22.14 35.48 35.10
CA GLN A 160 -23.49 35.14 35.59
C GLN A 160 -24.48 34.78 34.47
N THR A 161 -24.06 34.86 33.20
CA THR A 161 -24.91 34.54 32.06
C THR A 161 -24.73 33.10 31.59
N GLY A 162 -25.82 32.37 31.37
CA GLY A 162 -25.79 31.00 30.84
C GLY A 162 -25.66 30.99 29.32
N TYR A 163 -24.44 30.99 28.79
CA TYR A 163 -24.19 30.89 27.34
C TYR A 163 -23.20 29.77 27.04
N GLY A 164 -23.30 29.19 25.86
CA GLY A 164 -22.40 28.12 25.44
C GLY A 164 -22.30 27.97 23.95
N ILE A 165 -21.57 26.94 23.56
CA ILE A 165 -21.39 26.52 22.17
C ILE A 165 -22.08 25.18 22.00
N ARG A 166 -22.89 25.08 20.97
CA ARG A 166 -23.45 23.80 20.54
C ARG A 166 -22.67 23.29 19.34
N VAL A 167 -22.18 22.07 19.46
CA VAL A 167 -21.46 21.33 18.42
C VAL A 167 -22.39 20.25 17.94
N ASN A 168 -22.87 20.38 16.70
CA ASN A 168 -23.84 19.47 16.10
C ASN A 168 -23.14 18.57 15.10
N GLY A 169 -23.37 17.26 15.18
CA GLY A 169 -23.03 16.31 14.15
C GLY A 169 -24.28 15.53 13.72
N THR A 170 -24.12 14.61 12.78
CA THR A 170 -25.23 13.75 12.34
C THR A 170 -25.67 12.83 13.49
N GLY A 171 -26.90 13.00 13.97
CA GLY A 171 -27.48 12.16 15.03
C GLY A 171 -27.03 12.48 16.45
N TRP A 172 -26.11 13.42 16.66
CA TRP A 172 -25.66 13.81 18.00
C TRP A 172 -25.41 15.31 18.10
N TYR A 173 -25.48 15.84 19.32
CA TYR A 173 -24.95 17.17 19.59
C TYR A 173 -24.37 17.24 21.00
N ALA A 174 -23.34 18.05 21.16
CA ALA A 174 -22.76 18.39 22.46
C ALA A 174 -22.93 19.88 22.71
N SER A 175 -23.21 20.26 23.95
CA SER A 175 -23.25 21.65 24.39
C SER A 175 -22.17 21.87 25.44
N VAL A 176 -21.24 22.77 25.14
CA VAL A 176 -20.22 23.23 26.08
C VAL A 176 -20.67 24.59 26.60
N ASN A 177 -21.20 24.60 27.82
CA ASN A 177 -21.89 25.74 28.40
C ASN A 177 -21.11 26.34 29.56
N LYS A 178 -21.16 27.66 29.67
CA LYS A 178 -20.91 28.39 30.90
C LYS A 178 -22.18 28.33 31.74
N THR A 179 -22.10 27.71 32.90
CA THR A 179 -23.26 27.39 33.75
C THR A 179 -23.12 28.08 35.11
N PRO A 180 -23.76 29.25 35.31
CA PRO A 180 -23.82 29.92 36.61
C PRO A 180 -24.57 29.06 37.62
N ARG A 181 -24.02 28.99 38.84
CA ARG A 181 -24.60 28.32 40.00
C ARG A 181 -24.99 29.39 41.02
N TYR A 182 -26.20 29.27 41.54
CA TYR A 182 -26.74 30.17 42.54
C TYR A 182 -26.98 29.41 43.85
N GLU A 183 -26.68 30.05 44.97
CA GLU A 183 -27.07 29.57 46.30
C GLU A 183 -28.43 30.17 46.65
N PHE A 184 -29.39 29.31 46.98
CA PHE A 184 -30.71 29.69 47.46
C PHE A 184 -30.69 29.78 48.97
N TYR A 185 -31.27 30.83 49.52
CA TYR A 185 -31.37 31.04 50.95
C TYR A 185 -32.73 31.64 51.30
N LEU A 186 -33.17 31.38 52.53
CA LEU A 186 -34.34 32.04 53.09
C LEU A 186 -33.89 33.23 53.92
N TYR A 187 -34.58 34.35 53.77
CA TYR A 187 -34.39 35.51 54.63
C TYR A 187 -35.75 35.98 55.17
N PRO A 188 -35.81 36.52 56.40
CA PRO A 188 -37.05 37.04 56.95
C PRO A 188 -37.48 38.27 56.15
N SER A 189 -38.66 38.21 55.54
CA SER A 189 -39.23 39.29 54.72
C SER A 189 -40.23 40.15 55.49
N SER A 190 -40.86 39.59 56.53
CA SER A 190 -41.62 40.36 57.50
C SER A 190 -41.56 39.72 58.87
N VAL A 191 -41.53 40.55 59.91
CA VAL A 191 -41.63 40.13 61.31
C VAL A 191 -42.80 40.88 61.93
N THR A 192 -43.79 40.15 62.42
CA THR A 192 -44.94 40.72 63.12
C THR A 192 -44.72 40.62 64.62
N TYR A 193 -45.04 41.70 65.33
CA TYR A 193 -44.90 41.78 66.79
C TYR A 193 -46.28 41.91 67.43
N ALA A 194 -46.47 41.29 68.59
CA ALA A 194 -47.59 41.56 69.47
C ALA A 194 -47.44 42.95 70.12
N PRO A 195 -48.53 43.53 70.67
CA PRO A 195 -48.50 44.80 71.39
C PRO A 195 -47.53 44.83 72.60
N ASP A 196 -47.12 43.68 73.13
CA ASP A 196 -46.13 43.53 74.20
C ASP A 196 -44.68 43.48 73.70
N GLY A 197 -44.46 43.66 72.39
CA GLY A 197 -43.15 43.68 71.74
C GLY A 197 -42.58 42.29 71.43
N LYS A 198 -43.30 41.20 71.70
CA LYS A 198 -42.84 39.84 71.35
C LYS A 198 -43.15 39.51 69.89
N ILE A 199 -42.25 38.78 69.23
CA ILE A 199 -42.46 38.29 67.87
C ILE A 199 -43.59 37.27 67.86
N THR A 200 -44.62 37.49 67.03
CA THR A 200 -45.76 36.59 66.85
C THR A 200 -45.71 35.81 65.56
N ASN A 201 -45.09 36.35 64.51
CA ASN A 201 -44.92 35.65 63.24
C ASN A 201 -43.66 36.13 62.51
N ILE A 202 -42.97 35.24 61.82
CA ILE A 202 -41.86 35.55 60.91
C ILE A 202 -42.21 34.95 59.55
N THR A 203 -42.34 35.80 58.54
CA THR A 203 -42.49 35.38 57.15
C THR A 203 -41.12 35.32 56.50
N PHE A 204 -40.82 34.24 55.79
CA PHE A 204 -39.59 34.08 55.03
C PHE A 204 -39.86 34.25 53.54
N SER A 205 -38.93 34.88 52.84
CA SER A 205 -38.90 34.91 51.38
C SER A 205 -37.65 34.23 50.86
N GLU A 206 -37.77 33.68 49.66
CA GLU A 206 -36.65 33.06 48.95
C GLU A 206 -35.79 34.14 48.29
N GLY A 207 -34.50 34.08 48.55
CA GLY A 207 -33.47 34.84 47.85
C GLY A 207 -32.50 33.89 47.14
N TYR A 208 -31.84 34.39 46.11
CA TYR A 208 -30.72 33.70 45.48
C TYR A 208 -29.53 34.65 45.38
N LYS A 209 -28.33 34.12 45.57
CA LYS A 209 -27.07 34.84 45.33
C LYS A 209 -26.22 34.04 44.37
N TYR A 210 -25.49 34.74 43.51
CA TYR A 210 -24.49 34.09 42.67
C TYR A 210 -23.43 33.42 43.56
N ASN A 211 -23.13 32.16 43.27
CA ASN A 211 -22.09 31.40 43.96
C ASN A 211 -20.83 31.34 43.09
N ARG A 212 -20.95 30.65 41.95
CA ARG A 212 -19.83 30.42 41.03
C ARG A 212 -20.35 30.15 39.62
N THR A 213 -19.43 30.02 38.68
CA THR A 213 -19.73 29.56 37.33
C THR A 213 -18.86 28.37 36.99
N ASP A 214 -19.44 27.35 36.38
CA ASP A 214 -18.73 26.16 35.94
C ASP A 214 -18.76 26.09 34.40
N ILE A 215 -17.81 25.41 33.78
CA ILE A 215 -17.95 24.92 32.40
C ILE A 215 -18.50 23.51 32.46
N THR A 216 -19.65 23.33 31.82
CA THR A 216 -20.34 22.06 31.79
C THR A 216 -20.53 21.54 30.39
N VAL A 217 -20.45 20.23 30.22
CA VAL A 217 -20.74 19.55 28.97
C VAL A 217 -22.02 18.74 29.11
N SER A 218 -22.90 18.88 28.12
CA SER A 218 -24.07 18.00 27.93
C SER A 218 -23.98 17.35 26.56
N VAL A 219 -24.27 16.05 26.46
CA VAL A 219 -24.17 15.26 25.22
C VAL A 219 -25.48 14.55 24.96
N PHE A 220 -25.99 14.70 23.76
CA PHE A 220 -27.23 14.08 23.29
C PHE A 220 -26.93 13.21 22.07
N LYS A 221 -27.49 12.00 22.05
CA LYS A 221 -27.38 11.02 20.96
C LYS A 221 -28.79 10.57 20.58
N ASP A 222 -29.15 10.67 19.31
CA ASP A 222 -30.51 10.47 18.79
C ASP A 222 -31.58 11.25 19.58
N GLY A 223 -31.25 12.48 19.97
CA GLY A 223 -32.12 13.36 20.74
C GLY A 223 -32.25 13.00 22.24
N LYS A 224 -31.64 11.91 22.70
CA LYS A 224 -31.66 11.50 24.12
C LYS A 224 -30.44 12.03 24.88
N PRO A 225 -30.61 12.63 26.07
CA PRO A 225 -29.48 13.01 26.89
C PRO A 225 -28.71 11.77 27.34
N THR A 226 -27.42 11.74 27.06
CA THR A 226 -26.49 10.70 27.55
C THR A 226 -25.62 11.24 28.67
N ILE A 227 -25.32 12.54 28.65
CA ILE A 227 -24.63 13.29 29.70
C ILE A 227 -25.32 14.63 29.83
N GLU A 228 -25.59 15.07 31.05
CA GLU A 228 -26.19 16.37 31.32
C GLU A 228 -25.41 17.14 32.37
N ASN A 229 -25.01 18.37 32.02
CA ASN A 229 -24.37 19.33 32.91
C ASN A 229 -23.14 18.78 33.66
N LEU A 230 -22.35 17.91 33.00
CA LEU A 230 -21.12 17.38 33.57
C LEU A 230 -20.12 18.51 33.75
N ILE A 231 -19.66 18.74 34.98
CA ILE A 231 -18.70 19.80 35.30
C ILE A 231 -17.32 19.38 34.82
N VAL A 232 -16.75 20.15 33.88
CA VAL A 232 -15.39 19.95 33.36
C VAL A 232 -14.41 20.92 34.01
N TYR A 233 -14.80 22.17 34.18
CA TYR A 233 -14.08 23.16 34.99
C TYR A 233 -15.04 23.73 36.03
N SER A 234 -14.62 23.78 37.28
CA SER A 234 -15.43 24.39 38.34
C SER A 234 -14.88 25.74 38.77
N ASN A 235 -15.79 26.64 39.16
CA ASN A 235 -15.46 27.98 39.66
C ASN A 235 -14.51 28.75 38.73
N ILE A 236 -14.90 28.87 37.46
CA ILE A 236 -14.11 29.52 36.43
C ILE A 236 -13.97 31.02 36.68
N ALA A 237 -12.85 31.59 36.23
CA ALA A 237 -12.60 33.02 36.28
C ALA A 237 -13.01 33.70 34.96
N ALA A 238 -13.14 35.03 35.02
CA ALA A 238 -13.16 35.84 33.81
C ALA A 238 -11.76 35.81 33.17
N LEU A 239 -11.70 35.57 31.87
CA LEU A 239 -10.49 35.38 31.10
C LEU A 239 -10.02 36.71 30.51
N SER A 240 -8.71 36.94 30.54
CA SER A 240 -8.11 38.04 29.79
C SER A 240 -8.00 37.69 28.30
N SER A 241 -7.77 38.69 27.44
CA SER A 241 -7.53 38.46 26.01
C SER A 241 -6.44 37.41 25.79
N GLY A 242 -6.74 36.38 24.98
CA GLY A 242 -5.84 35.28 24.66
C GLY A 242 -5.91 34.05 25.59
N GLN A 243 -6.65 34.10 26.70
CA GLN A 243 -6.87 32.92 27.56
C GLN A 243 -8.16 32.20 27.16
N ASN A 244 -8.16 30.86 27.28
CA ASN A 244 -9.31 30.02 26.95
C ASN A 244 -9.41 28.82 27.92
N TYR A 245 -10.62 28.30 28.05
CA TYR A 245 -10.88 26.98 28.58
C TYR A 245 -11.10 26.02 27.42
N THR A 246 -10.33 24.93 27.39
CA THR A 246 -10.39 23.94 26.32
C THR A 246 -11.14 22.69 26.78
N VAL A 247 -12.12 22.25 25.99
CA VAL A 247 -12.85 21.01 26.20
C VAL A 247 -12.63 20.08 25.01
N ASN A 248 -12.14 18.87 25.26
CA ASN A 248 -12.00 17.84 24.23
C ASN A 248 -13.29 17.02 24.12
N LEU A 249 -14.09 17.21 23.08
CA LEU A 249 -15.33 16.45 22.87
C LEU A 249 -15.10 15.00 22.41
N MET A 250 -13.88 14.62 22.04
CA MET A 250 -13.54 13.23 21.68
C MET A 250 -13.00 12.42 22.87
N ASP A 251 -13.04 12.96 24.09
CA ASP A 251 -12.74 12.19 25.29
C ASP A 251 -13.71 11.01 25.44
N ASP A 252 -13.17 9.83 25.78
CA ASP A 252 -13.94 8.59 25.93
C ASP A 252 -15.09 8.72 26.93
N THR A 253 -14.95 9.61 27.92
CA THR A 253 -16.00 9.94 28.91
C THR A 253 -17.31 10.34 28.23
N TYR A 254 -17.26 11.04 27.10
CA TYR A 254 -18.45 11.50 26.38
C TYR A 254 -19.06 10.42 25.48
N GLY A 255 -18.27 9.40 25.11
CA GLY A 255 -18.65 8.34 24.18
C GLY A 255 -19.14 8.84 22.82
N ILE A 256 -18.77 10.06 22.41
CA ILE A 256 -19.13 10.62 21.11
C ILE A 256 -18.36 9.89 20.01
N ARG A 257 -17.08 9.57 20.26
CA ARG A 257 -16.15 8.95 19.31
C ARG A 257 -16.68 7.68 18.65
N SER A 258 -17.34 6.81 19.41
CA SER A 258 -17.91 5.55 18.91
C SER A 258 -19.26 5.71 18.21
N PHE A 259 -19.85 6.90 18.23
CA PHE A 259 -21.19 7.20 17.69
C PHE A 259 -21.13 7.95 16.35
N VAL A 260 -19.98 8.53 15.99
CA VAL A 260 -19.82 9.30 14.75
C VAL A 260 -19.40 8.39 13.60
N SER A 261 -20.11 8.46 12.48
CA SER A 261 -19.68 7.91 11.20
C SER A 261 -18.98 8.98 10.38
N TYR A 262 -17.87 8.62 9.72
CA TYR A 262 -17.07 9.52 8.89
C TYR A 262 -17.22 9.16 7.40
N PRO A 263 -17.10 10.13 6.46
CA PRO A 263 -16.93 11.56 6.70
C PRO A 263 -18.19 12.22 7.28
N THR A 264 -18.01 13.27 8.09
CA THR A 264 -19.13 14.02 8.69
C THR A 264 -18.85 15.52 8.69
N GLN A 265 -19.92 16.32 8.73
CA GLN A 265 -19.82 17.75 8.96
C GLN A 265 -20.24 18.05 10.40
N VAL A 266 -19.35 18.72 11.13
CA VAL A 266 -19.60 19.20 12.48
C VAL A 266 -19.87 20.70 12.43
N ILE A 267 -21.01 21.14 12.95
CA ILE A 267 -21.46 22.53 12.91
C ILE A 267 -21.39 23.12 14.31
N PHE A 268 -20.59 24.16 14.45
CA PHE A 268 -20.49 24.95 15.67
C PHE A 268 -21.47 26.10 15.60
N THR A 269 -22.44 26.08 16.51
CA THR A 269 -23.44 27.14 16.65
C THR A 269 -23.35 27.78 18.02
N LYS A 270 -23.67 29.07 18.07
CA LYS A 270 -23.77 29.83 19.31
C LYS A 270 -25.24 30.10 19.59
N PRO A 271 -25.87 29.36 20.52
CA PRO A 271 -27.21 29.69 20.98
C PRO A 271 -27.19 31.00 21.79
N GLY A 272 -27.56 32.12 21.16
CA GLY A 272 -27.73 33.43 21.80
C GLY A 272 -27.06 34.59 21.05
N THR A 273 -27.31 35.83 21.51
CA THR A 273 -26.89 37.08 20.83
C THR A 273 -25.74 37.83 21.52
N SER A 274 -25.23 37.36 22.67
CA SER A 274 -24.14 38.03 23.39
C SER A 274 -22.82 37.94 22.63
N ASN A 275 -22.06 39.03 22.51
CA ASN A 275 -20.73 39.04 21.89
C ASN A 275 -19.60 38.57 22.82
N ASP A 276 -19.90 38.28 24.09
CA ASP A 276 -18.90 38.09 25.15
C ASP A 276 -18.24 36.70 25.13
N LEU A 277 -18.68 35.82 24.24
CA LEU A 277 -18.19 34.45 24.08
C LEU A 277 -17.57 34.29 22.69
N ILE A 278 -16.26 34.05 22.66
CA ILE A 278 -15.55 33.64 21.45
C ILE A 278 -15.21 32.17 21.63
N ALA A 279 -15.50 31.38 20.61
CA ALA A 279 -15.09 29.99 20.59
C ALA A 279 -14.48 29.61 19.26
N THR A 280 -13.56 28.66 19.34
CA THR A 280 -12.99 28.01 18.16
C THR A 280 -13.11 26.49 18.31
N GLY A 281 -13.52 25.85 17.22
CA GLY A 281 -13.53 24.40 17.09
C GLY A 281 -12.29 23.96 16.33
N ILE A 282 -11.51 23.03 16.91
CA ILE A 282 -10.25 22.55 16.35
C ILE A 282 -10.26 21.02 16.35
N ALA A 283 -9.99 20.40 15.21
CA ALA A 283 -9.73 18.96 15.16
C ALA A 283 -8.22 18.71 15.20
N VAL A 284 -7.81 17.81 16.08
CA VAL A 284 -6.41 17.42 16.27
C VAL A 284 -6.29 15.92 16.04
N TYR A 285 -5.32 15.54 15.23
CA TYR A 285 -5.02 14.15 14.90
C TYR A 285 -3.67 13.77 15.50
N ASP A 286 -3.53 12.52 15.95
CA ASP A 286 -2.31 12.00 16.56
C ASP A 286 -1.33 11.49 15.49
N TYR A 287 -1.10 12.31 14.46
CA TYR A 287 -0.20 12.01 13.35
C TYR A 287 0.75 13.18 13.14
N THR A 288 1.95 12.91 12.66
CA THR A 288 2.94 13.95 12.36
C THR A 288 3.21 14.01 10.88
N GLU A 289 3.24 15.22 10.30
CA GLU A 289 3.73 15.38 8.92
C GLU A 289 5.24 15.17 8.90
N GLN A 290 5.69 14.25 8.07
CA GLN A 290 7.10 13.93 7.91
C GLN A 290 7.43 13.66 6.44
N GLU A 291 8.60 14.13 6.03
CA GLU A 291 9.26 13.64 4.81
C GLU A 291 9.92 12.31 5.14
N SER A 292 9.36 11.22 4.62
CA SER A 292 9.89 9.86 4.78
C SER A 292 10.54 9.38 3.50
N SER A 293 11.61 8.59 3.64
CA SER A 293 12.22 7.87 2.54
C SER A 293 12.55 6.46 2.99
N HIS A 294 11.94 5.47 2.32
CA HIS A 294 12.10 4.06 2.59
C HIS A 294 12.73 3.40 1.38
N ALA A 295 13.94 2.86 1.56
CA ALA A 295 14.64 2.10 0.54
C ALA A 295 14.68 0.62 0.91
N VAL A 296 14.57 -0.24 -0.10
CA VAL A 296 14.70 -1.69 0.06
C VAL A 296 15.33 -2.30 -1.18
N SER A 297 16.23 -3.26 -0.99
CA SER A 297 16.71 -4.09 -2.09
C SER A 297 15.60 -5.05 -2.47
N LEU A 298 15.21 -5.05 -3.75
CA LEU A 298 14.09 -5.84 -4.21
C LEU A 298 14.39 -7.35 -4.17
N GLY A 299 15.64 -7.70 -4.49
CA GLY A 299 15.97 -9.07 -4.84
C GLY A 299 15.23 -9.53 -6.11
N ALA A 300 15.60 -10.68 -6.62
CA ALA A 300 14.91 -11.28 -7.76
C ALA A 300 15.21 -12.77 -7.82
N ILE A 301 14.28 -13.52 -8.38
CA ILE A 301 14.53 -14.87 -8.88
C ILE A 301 14.61 -14.79 -10.39
N GLU A 302 15.70 -15.27 -10.97
CA GLU A 302 15.99 -15.12 -12.39
C GLU A 302 16.31 -16.46 -13.04
N TYR A 303 15.77 -16.66 -14.22
CA TYR A 303 16.08 -17.72 -15.16
C TYR A 303 16.78 -17.09 -16.38
N ALA A 304 17.95 -17.59 -16.74
CA ALA A 304 18.66 -17.19 -17.95
C ALA A 304 18.89 -18.40 -18.85
N SER A 305 18.30 -18.38 -20.05
CA SER A 305 18.45 -19.45 -21.03
C SER A 305 19.87 -19.53 -21.59
N ASN A 306 20.23 -20.72 -22.04
CA ASN A 306 21.38 -20.99 -22.90
C ASN A 306 20.88 -21.81 -24.10
N ASN A 307 20.19 -21.10 -25.00
CA ASN A 307 19.58 -21.61 -26.23
C ASN A 307 20.60 -21.69 -27.37
N TYR A 308 20.47 -22.68 -28.26
CA TYR A 308 21.32 -22.88 -29.43
C TYR A 308 20.66 -22.47 -30.75
N TYR A 309 19.32 -22.49 -30.82
CA TYR A 309 18.55 -22.33 -32.05
C TYR A 309 17.50 -21.19 -31.98
N TRP A 310 17.30 -20.62 -30.79
CA TRP A 310 16.39 -19.52 -30.51
C TRP A 310 17.10 -18.40 -29.73
N ILE A 311 16.48 -17.22 -29.70
CA ILE A 311 17.02 -16.06 -28.99
C ILE A 311 17.17 -16.34 -27.50
N GLN A 312 18.18 -15.72 -26.87
CA GLN A 312 18.34 -15.80 -25.43
C GLN A 312 17.24 -14.99 -24.75
N GLN A 313 16.72 -15.54 -23.66
CA GLN A 313 15.66 -14.96 -22.87
C GLN A 313 16.00 -15.08 -21.40
N ARG A 314 15.87 -13.96 -20.69
CA ARG A 314 16.02 -13.88 -19.25
C ARG A 314 14.66 -13.54 -18.64
N TYR A 315 14.08 -14.49 -17.91
CA TYR A 315 12.85 -14.27 -17.16
C TYR A 315 13.20 -14.00 -15.70
N PHE A 316 12.60 -12.99 -15.11
CA PHE A 316 12.79 -12.73 -13.68
C PHE A 316 11.50 -12.30 -12.99
N TYR A 317 11.37 -12.73 -11.74
CA TYR A 317 10.34 -12.27 -10.82
C TYR A 317 10.94 -11.28 -9.83
N GLN A 318 10.36 -10.07 -9.77
CA GLN A 318 10.82 -9.00 -8.89
C GLN A 318 9.64 -8.11 -8.47
N MET A 319 9.54 -7.74 -7.19
CA MET A 319 8.47 -6.88 -6.65
C MET A 319 7.05 -7.32 -7.04
N GLY A 320 6.82 -8.63 -7.14
CA GLY A 320 5.54 -9.16 -7.58
C GLY A 320 5.31 -9.15 -9.09
N GLY A 321 6.20 -8.58 -9.90
CA GLY A 321 6.10 -8.56 -11.35
C GLY A 321 6.86 -9.73 -11.98
N VAL A 322 6.48 -10.09 -13.21
CA VAL A 322 7.25 -11.02 -14.06
C VAL A 322 7.71 -10.27 -15.28
N PHE A 323 9.01 -10.35 -15.57
CA PHE A 323 9.68 -9.59 -16.60
C PHE A 323 10.42 -10.52 -17.57
N LEU A 324 10.58 -10.06 -18.80
CA LEU A 324 11.35 -10.70 -19.86
C LEU A 324 12.37 -9.71 -20.38
N GLU A 325 13.63 -10.08 -20.31
CA GLU A 325 14.75 -9.38 -20.92
C GLU A 325 15.33 -10.22 -22.06
N GLN A 326 15.63 -9.55 -23.17
CA GLN A 326 16.19 -10.10 -24.40
C GLN A 326 17.28 -9.15 -24.89
N ASP A 327 18.05 -9.56 -25.89
CA ASP A 327 19.16 -8.77 -26.43
C ASP A 327 18.74 -7.36 -26.93
N ASP A 328 17.47 -7.19 -27.31
CA ASP A 328 16.90 -5.93 -27.84
C ASP A 328 16.15 -5.10 -26.79
N GLY A 329 16.03 -5.59 -25.55
CA GLY A 329 15.42 -4.85 -24.45
C GLY A 329 14.64 -5.69 -23.44
N ALA A 330 14.00 -5.00 -22.48
CA ALA A 330 13.20 -5.61 -21.43
C ALA A 330 11.73 -5.20 -21.53
N SER A 331 10.83 -6.10 -21.15
CA SER A 331 9.39 -5.87 -21.08
C SER A 331 8.80 -6.55 -19.84
N TYR A 332 7.75 -5.98 -19.25
CA TYR A 332 6.99 -6.68 -18.22
C TYR A 332 5.92 -7.56 -18.86
N LYS A 333 5.68 -8.73 -18.26
CA LYS A 333 4.64 -9.69 -18.68
C LYS A 333 3.49 -9.75 -17.69
N LEU A 334 3.78 -9.58 -16.40
CA LEU A 334 2.78 -9.43 -15.34
C LEU A 334 3.17 -8.24 -14.47
N ALA A 335 2.18 -7.40 -14.17
CA ALA A 335 2.39 -6.19 -13.41
C ALA A 335 2.90 -6.49 -11.98
N PRO A 336 3.79 -5.65 -11.43
CA PRO A 336 4.22 -5.74 -10.04
C PRO A 336 3.10 -5.40 -9.07
N ALA A 337 3.35 -5.62 -7.78
CA ALA A 337 2.37 -5.41 -6.72
C ALA A 337 2.23 -3.93 -6.31
N VAL A 338 2.09 -3.06 -7.32
CA VAL A 338 1.82 -1.62 -7.17
C VAL A 338 0.47 -1.34 -7.80
N THR A 339 -0.36 -0.56 -7.13
CA THR A 339 -1.67 -0.16 -7.63
C THR A 339 -1.85 1.32 -7.41
N MET A 340 -2.33 2.01 -8.44
CA MET A 340 -2.64 3.43 -8.39
C MET A 340 -4.05 3.59 -8.93
N THR A 341 -4.90 4.30 -8.21
CA THR A 341 -6.28 4.53 -8.65
C THR A 341 -6.73 5.90 -8.22
N TYR A 342 -7.55 6.55 -9.04
CA TYR A 342 -8.17 7.83 -8.68
C TYR A 342 -9.69 7.69 -8.58
N ASN A 343 -10.27 8.17 -7.48
CA ASN A 343 -11.72 8.18 -7.29
C ASN A 343 -12.27 9.60 -7.45
N ASN A 344 -12.91 9.85 -8.60
CA ASN A 344 -13.53 11.13 -8.96
C ASN A 344 -14.64 11.61 -8.00
N VAL A 345 -15.27 10.71 -7.24
CA VAL A 345 -16.34 11.07 -6.29
C VAL A 345 -15.74 11.64 -5.01
N THR A 346 -14.71 10.97 -4.48
CA THR A 346 -14.04 11.39 -3.25
C THR A 346 -12.97 12.46 -3.50
N GLY A 347 -12.46 12.57 -4.73
CA GLY A 347 -11.30 13.40 -5.05
C GLY A 347 -9.97 12.87 -4.51
N ILE A 348 -9.92 11.61 -4.06
CA ILE A 348 -8.72 11.00 -3.46
C ILE A 348 -8.02 10.07 -4.45
N MET A 349 -6.71 10.20 -4.53
CA MET A 349 -5.83 9.27 -5.23
C MET A 349 -5.31 8.20 -4.26
N ARG A 350 -5.55 6.93 -4.53
CA ARG A 350 -4.99 5.82 -3.74
C ARG A 350 -3.75 5.26 -4.43
N VAL A 351 -2.67 5.13 -3.68
CA VAL A 351 -1.41 4.50 -4.09
C VAL A 351 -1.11 3.38 -3.10
N LYS A 352 -1.19 2.14 -3.56
CA LYS A 352 -0.89 0.95 -2.77
C LYS A 352 0.41 0.30 -3.27
N ILE A 353 1.36 0.08 -2.38
CA ILE A 353 2.67 -0.49 -2.69
C ILE A 353 2.91 -1.70 -1.79
N ASN A 354 2.93 -2.89 -2.38
CA ASN A 354 3.37 -4.09 -1.68
C ASN A 354 4.83 -4.34 -2.05
N GLU A 355 5.75 -3.96 -1.17
CA GLU A 355 7.19 -4.18 -1.32
C GLU A 355 7.51 -5.66 -1.12
N ILE A 356 7.29 -6.46 -2.16
CA ILE A 356 7.65 -7.89 -2.17
C ILE A 356 9.16 -8.00 -2.37
N VAL A 357 9.85 -8.50 -1.34
CA VAL A 357 11.30 -8.62 -1.32
C VAL A 357 11.75 -10.01 -0.88
N PHE A 358 12.89 -10.43 -1.41
CA PHE A 358 13.56 -11.65 -0.96
C PHE A 358 14.63 -11.31 0.07
N ASP A 359 14.74 -12.13 1.11
CA ASP A 359 15.76 -11.97 2.14
C ASP A 359 17.16 -11.95 1.47
N PRO A 360 17.96 -10.87 1.64
CA PRO A 360 19.24 -10.71 0.96
C PRO A 360 20.27 -11.80 1.28
N SER A 361 20.11 -12.51 2.40
CA SER A 361 20.98 -13.64 2.75
C SER A 361 20.75 -14.87 1.85
N ASN A 362 19.59 -14.95 1.20
CA ASN A 362 19.26 -15.97 0.23
C ASN A 362 19.99 -15.67 -1.08
N SER A 363 21.09 -16.35 -1.32
CA SER A 363 21.81 -16.33 -2.59
C SER A 363 21.99 -17.76 -3.08
N GLY A 364 22.04 -17.94 -4.40
CA GLY A 364 22.19 -19.26 -4.99
C GLY A 364 22.15 -19.21 -6.50
N ILE A 365 22.89 -20.11 -7.13
CA ILE A 365 22.94 -20.32 -8.57
C ILE A 365 22.85 -21.82 -8.81
N ILE A 366 21.94 -22.24 -9.69
CA ILE A 366 21.86 -23.62 -10.16
C ILE A 366 21.82 -23.57 -11.69
N GLY A 367 22.70 -24.30 -12.33
CA GLY A 367 22.74 -24.41 -13.79
C GLY A 367 22.56 -25.85 -14.23
N GLY A 368 22.03 -26.04 -15.44
CA GLY A 368 21.95 -27.36 -16.06
C GLY A 368 20.73 -27.52 -16.95
N THR A 369 20.33 -28.77 -17.13
CA THR A 369 19.19 -29.16 -17.96
C THR A 369 18.05 -29.80 -17.16
N SER A 370 18.31 -30.18 -15.90
CA SER A 370 17.31 -30.79 -15.01
C SER A 370 16.47 -29.73 -14.30
N PRO A 371 15.18 -29.99 -14.01
CA PRO A 371 14.36 -29.04 -13.29
C PRO A 371 14.88 -28.73 -11.88
N VAL A 372 14.61 -27.51 -11.42
CA VAL A 372 14.94 -27.03 -10.07
C VAL A 372 13.66 -26.84 -9.25
N GLN A 373 13.70 -27.20 -7.98
CA GLN A 373 12.66 -26.88 -7.01
C GLN A 373 13.01 -25.63 -6.22
N VAL A 374 12.06 -24.72 -6.13
CA VAL A 374 12.15 -23.47 -5.39
C VAL A 374 11.14 -23.52 -4.25
N ARG A 375 11.63 -23.64 -3.03
CA ARG A 375 10.81 -23.52 -1.82
C ARG A 375 10.81 -22.08 -1.36
N THR A 376 9.64 -21.46 -1.28
CA THR A 376 9.49 -20.07 -0.82
C THR A 376 8.59 -20.00 0.40
N ARG A 377 9.01 -19.26 1.43
CA ARG A 377 8.29 -19.10 2.70
C ARG A 377 8.03 -17.63 2.99
N LEU A 378 6.77 -17.30 3.29
CA LEU A 378 6.43 -15.97 3.78
C LEU A 378 6.99 -15.80 5.20
N SER A 379 7.94 -14.89 5.37
CA SER A 379 8.71 -14.77 6.62
C SER A 379 8.21 -13.63 7.50
N ASN A 380 7.88 -12.48 6.92
CA ASN A 380 7.39 -11.33 7.67
C ASN A 380 6.57 -10.40 6.77
N MET A 381 5.56 -9.74 7.35
CA MET A 381 4.80 -8.66 6.73
C MET A 381 4.80 -7.46 7.67
N THR A 382 5.14 -6.28 7.15
CA THR A 382 5.26 -5.06 7.98
C THR A 382 4.69 -3.88 7.22
N ALA A 383 3.59 -3.32 7.73
CA ALA A 383 3.04 -2.07 7.23
C ALA A 383 4.01 -0.91 7.51
N LEU A 384 4.20 -0.05 6.51
CA LEU A 384 4.91 1.22 6.69
C LEU A 384 4.02 2.18 7.51
N PRO A 385 4.62 3.07 8.31
CA PRO A 385 3.92 3.75 9.41
C PRO A 385 3.00 4.90 8.97
N TYR A 386 2.45 4.88 7.76
CA TYR A 386 1.54 5.91 7.27
C TYR A 386 0.25 5.97 8.09
N ALA A 387 -0.29 7.18 8.28
CA ALA A 387 -1.52 7.39 9.04
C ALA A 387 -2.69 6.66 8.37
N PRO A 388 -3.47 5.84 9.11
CA PRO A 388 -4.60 5.09 8.59
C PRO A 388 -5.86 5.98 8.47
N ILE A 389 -5.78 7.00 7.62
CA ILE A 389 -6.85 7.98 7.36
C ILE A 389 -7.18 8.04 5.86
N THR A 390 -8.24 8.74 5.51
CA THR A 390 -8.79 8.80 4.14
C THR A 390 -7.80 9.39 3.13
N ALA A 391 -6.99 10.37 3.54
CA ALA A 391 -5.86 10.88 2.76
C ALA A 391 -4.74 11.29 3.71
N ASN A 392 -3.57 10.69 3.55
CA ASN A 392 -2.44 10.82 4.47
C ASN A 392 -1.20 11.44 3.81
N THR A 393 -1.21 11.67 2.51
CA THR A 393 -0.01 12.03 1.74
C THR A 393 -0.28 13.21 0.82
N LYS A 394 0.71 14.09 0.70
CA LYS A 394 0.70 15.26 -0.20
C LYS A 394 1.44 14.99 -1.50
N SER A 395 2.53 14.22 -1.42
CA SER A 395 3.30 13.80 -2.57
C SER A 395 4.02 12.50 -2.28
N VAL A 396 4.19 11.68 -3.31
CA VAL A 396 4.96 10.43 -3.23
C VAL A 396 5.79 10.26 -4.49
N THR A 397 7.07 9.92 -4.31
CA THR A 397 7.99 9.54 -5.37
C THR A 397 8.35 8.08 -5.19
N ILE A 398 8.08 7.28 -6.21
CA ILE A 398 8.47 5.87 -6.28
C ILE A 398 9.57 5.78 -7.33
N SER A 399 10.70 5.21 -6.97
CA SER A 399 11.85 5.08 -7.87
C SER A 399 12.50 3.71 -7.73
N VAL A 400 12.96 3.17 -8.86
CA VAL A 400 13.78 1.97 -8.88
C VAL A 400 15.11 2.30 -9.53
N ALA A 401 16.17 2.13 -8.75
CA ALA A 401 17.55 2.35 -9.19
C ALA A 401 18.22 1.01 -9.51
N SER A 402 18.99 0.97 -10.60
CA SER A 402 19.77 -0.19 -11.04
C SER A 402 21.04 0.24 -11.76
N SER A 403 22.06 -0.61 -11.74
CA SER A 403 23.22 -0.48 -12.64
C SER A 403 22.98 -1.09 -14.02
N ASP A 404 21.93 -1.90 -14.18
CA ASP A 404 21.52 -2.49 -15.46
C ASP A 404 20.79 -1.44 -16.32
N PRO A 405 21.26 -1.13 -17.54
CA PRO A 405 20.67 -0.09 -18.38
C PRO A 405 19.24 -0.42 -18.86
N PHE A 406 18.80 -1.68 -18.84
CA PHE A 406 17.46 -2.06 -19.27
C PHE A 406 16.39 -1.87 -18.18
N VAL A 407 16.78 -1.79 -16.91
CA VAL A 407 15.85 -1.74 -15.77
C VAL A 407 15.19 -0.36 -15.61
N PRO A 408 15.90 0.78 -15.69
CA PRO A 408 15.26 2.09 -15.56
C PRO A 408 14.16 2.37 -16.59
N PRO A 409 14.36 2.11 -17.90
CA PRO A 409 13.30 2.27 -18.91
C PRO A 409 12.13 1.32 -18.67
N LEU A 410 12.41 0.08 -18.24
CA LEU A 410 11.38 -0.90 -17.90
C LEU A 410 10.47 -0.41 -16.78
N TRP A 411 11.04 0.07 -15.67
CA TRP A 411 10.25 0.58 -14.54
C TRP A 411 9.53 1.88 -14.87
N TYR A 412 10.11 2.73 -15.73
CA TYR A 412 9.41 3.89 -16.28
C TYR A 412 8.11 3.48 -17.00
N GLU A 413 8.18 2.47 -17.87
CA GLU A 413 6.99 1.97 -18.59
C GLU A 413 5.98 1.33 -17.64
N VAL A 414 6.44 0.54 -16.67
CA VAL A 414 5.58 -0.06 -15.64
C VAL A 414 4.81 0.99 -14.85
N PHE A 415 5.48 2.07 -14.43
CA PHE A 415 4.82 3.15 -13.70
C PHE A 415 3.81 3.90 -14.58
N ASP A 416 4.14 4.15 -15.85
CA ASP A 416 3.23 4.77 -16.81
C ASP A 416 1.97 3.92 -17.00
N GLU A 417 2.14 2.61 -17.21
CA GLU A 417 1.02 1.68 -17.39
C GLU A 417 0.13 1.66 -16.15
N THR A 418 0.75 1.52 -14.98
CA THR A 418 0.06 1.35 -13.69
C THR A 418 -0.80 2.57 -13.38
N ALA A 419 -0.26 3.77 -13.59
CA ALA A 419 -0.97 5.03 -13.34
C ALA A 419 -2.02 5.32 -14.42
N ASN A 420 -1.62 5.30 -15.70
CA ASN A 420 -2.44 5.78 -16.81
C ASN A 420 -3.46 4.74 -17.28
N LYS A 421 -2.98 3.55 -17.67
CA LYS A 421 -3.79 2.58 -18.42
C LYS A 421 -4.66 1.74 -17.49
N THR A 422 -4.12 1.28 -16.38
CA THR A 422 -4.88 0.47 -15.41
C THR A 422 -5.53 1.30 -14.32
N GLY A 423 -4.86 2.36 -13.87
CA GLY A 423 -5.29 3.16 -12.72
C GLY A 423 -6.30 4.26 -13.01
N GLY A 424 -6.40 4.68 -14.28
CA GLY A 424 -7.22 5.82 -14.68
C GLY A 424 -6.78 7.14 -14.02
N VAL A 425 -5.52 7.23 -13.60
CA VAL A 425 -4.97 8.42 -12.95
C VAL A 425 -4.70 9.47 -14.03
N PRO A 426 -5.26 10.69 -13.93
CA PRO A 426 -5.04 11.73 -14.94
C PRO A 426 -3.56 12.09 -15.05
N ARG A 427 -3.07 12.30 -16.28
CA ARG A 427 -1.64 12.59 -16.54
C ARG A 427 -1.12 13.84 -15.83
N THR A 428 -1.99 14.77 -15.45
CA THR A 428 -1.58 15.94 -14.68
C THR A 428 -1.13 15.55 -13.28
N PHE A 429 -1.65 14.47 -12.68
CA PHE A 429 -1.50 14.06 -11.27
C PHE A 429 -0.10 13.52 -10.94
N TYR A 430 0.65 13.15 -11.97
CA TYR A 430 1.97 12.56 -11.82
C TYR A 430 2.89 12.95 -12.98
N GLN A 431 4.19 12.90 -12.70
CA GLN A 431 5.26 13.05 -13.66
C GLN A 431 6.10 11.77 -13.66
N LEU A 432 6.54 11.34 -14.83
CA LEU A 432 7.55 10.31 -14.94
C LEU A 432 8.92 10.95 -15.13
N ALA A 433 9.96 10.36 -14.54
CA ALA A 433 11.33 10.77 -14.75
C ALA A 433 12.21 9.54 -14.98
N LEU A 434 13.07 9.64 -15.99
CA LEU A 434 14.00 8.61 -16.40
C LEU A 434 15.42 9.19 -16.44
N THR A 435 16.33 8.49 -15.78
CA THR A 435 17.78 8.72 -15.84
C THR A 435 18.46 7.42 -16.27
N PRO A 436 19.76 7.44 -16.63
CA PRO A 436 20.47 6.22 -17.01
C PRO A 436 20.48 5.11 -15.96
N THR A 437 20.24 5.43 -14.68
CA THR A 437 20.29 4.48 -13.57
C THR A 437 18.98 4.36 -12.79
N THR A 438 17.99 5.23 -13.04
CA THR A 438 16.77 5.29 -12.22
C THR A 438 15.55 5.60 -13.07
N GLY A 439 14.53 4.74 -12.97
CA GLY A 439 13.18 4.99 -13.45
C GLY A 439 12.29 5.40 -12.28
N SER A 440 11.48 6.43 -12.43
CA SER A 440 10.69 6.98 -11.33
C SER A 440 9.37 7.60 -11.75
N ILE A 441 8.42 7.60 -10.82
CA ILE A 441 7.16 8.30 -10.88
C ILE A 441 7.03 9.21 -9.67
N ILE A 442 6.72 10.48 -9.93
CA ILE A 442 6.47 11.52 -8.93
C ILE A 442 4.99 11.83 -8.98
N ILE A 443 4.27 11.55 -7.91
CA ILE A 443 2.83 11.72 -7.79
C ILE A 443 2.60 12.91 -6.86
N ASN A 444 1.95 13.94 -7.39
CA ASN A 444 1.60 15.17 -6.66
C ASN A 444 0.12 15.21 -6.27
N GLY A 445 -0.68 14.23 -6.73
CA GLY A 445 -2.11 14.18 -6.46
C GLY A 445 -2.93 15.18 -7.31
N PRO A 446 -4.25 15.26 -7.06
CA PRO A 446 -5.13 16.30 -7.59
C PRO A 446 -4.65 17.76 -7.36
N ASP A 447 -4.05 18.06 -6.21
CA ASP A 447 -3.53 19.37 -5.81
C ASP A 447 -2.02 19.47 -6.03
N TYR A 448 -1.63 20.01 -7.18
CA TYR A 448 -0.23 20.22 -7.57
C TYR A 448 0.58 21.13 -6.65
N THR A 449 -0.07 21.87 -5.76
CA THR A 449 0.64 22.78 -4.86
C THR A 449 1.31 22.05 -3.68
N GLY A 450 0.98 20.77 -3.46
CA GLY A 450 1.49 19.98 -2.33
C GLY A 450 1.05 20.57 -0.99
N SER A 451 -0.07 21.28 -0.96
CA SER A 451 -0.58 21.97 0.22
C SER A 451 -1.62 21.14 0.98
N THR A 452 -2.34 20.28 0.26
CA THR A 452 -3.41 19.43 0.79
C THR A 452 -3.04 17.96 0.80
N TYR A 453 -3.68 17.19 1.70
CA TYR A 453 -3.60 15.73 1.71
C TYR A 453 -4.72 15.18 0.86
N ASP A 454 -4.36 14.70 -0.33
CA ASP A 454 -5.27 14.20 -1.36
C ASP A 454 -4.85 12.83 -1.90
N ILE A 455 -3.75 12.28 -1.37
CA ILE A 455 -3.26 10.94 -1.65
C ILE A 455 -3.44 10.05 -0.41
N LEU A 456 -4.01 8.87 -0.60
CA LEU A 456 -3.97 7.76 0.33
C LEU A 456 -2.81 6.83 -0.06
N LEU A 457 -1.70 6.95 0.65
CA LEU A 457 -0.55 6.07 0.49
C LEU A 457 -0.64 4.92 1.50
N GLU A 458 -0.68 3.71 0.97
CA GLU A 458 -0.63 2.47 1.75
C GLU A 458 0.58 1.68 1.26
N ALA A 459 1.49 1.32 2.15
CA ALA A 459 2.61 0.47 1.76
C ALA A 459 2.92 -0.57 2.81
N GLU A 460 3.24 -1.77 2.35
CA GLU A 460 3.53 -2.92 3.19
C GLU A 460 4.73 -3.68 2.63
N ARG A 461 5.66 -4.04 3.51
CA ARG A 461 6.83 -4.84 3.17
C ARG A 461 6.56 -6.31 3.42
N ILE A 462 6.74 -7.12 2.39
CA ILE A 462 6.47 -8.55 2.39
C ILE A 462 7.79 -9.27 2.13
N ASN A 463 8.32 -9.92 3.16
CA ASN A 463 9.62 -10.60 3.10
C ASN A 463 9.45 -12.09 2.86
N PHE A 464 10.05 -12.59 1.79
CA PHE A 464 10.11 -14.01 1.47
C PHE A 464 11.51 -14.58 1.72
N TYR A 465 11.54 -15.78 2.31
CA TYR A 465 12.73 -16.61 2.39
C TYR A 465 12.64 -17.69 1.31
N VAL A 466 13.72 -17.92 0.56
CA VAL A 466 13.72 -18.84 -0.58
C VAL A 466 14.89 -19.81 -0.53
N LYS A 467 14.63 -21.09 -0.80
CA LYS A 467 15.67 -22.11 -0.89
C LYS A 467 15.53 -22.91 -2.18
N PHE A 468 16.65 -23.15 -2.84
CA PHE A 468 16.71 -23.99 -4.04
C PHE A 468 17.07 -25.43 -3.70
N HIS A 469 16.51 -26.35 -4.49
CA HIS A 469 16.79 -27.78 -4.44
C HIS A 469 16.90 -28.31 -5.89
N GLY A 470 18.05 -28.86 -6.27
CA GLY A 470 18.18 -29.56 -7.55
C GLY A 470 17.48 -30.92 -7.49
N LEU A 471 16.74 -31.29 -8.53
CA LEU A 471 16.10 -32.61 -8.62
C LEU A 471 17.04 -33.73 -9.13
N GLY A 472 18.31 -33.40 -9.38
CA GLY A 472 19.33 -34.35 -9.82
C GLY A 472 20.23 -34.80 -8.67
N GLY A 473 19.91 -35.97 -8.09
CA GLY A 473 20.86 -36.87 -7.44
C GLY A 473 21.51 -36.40 -6.13
N ILE A 474 21.21 -37.12 -5.05
CA ILE A 474 22.08 -37.22 -3.88
C ILE A 474 23.48 -37.60 -4.37
N LEU A 475 24.49 -36.79 -4.05
CA LEU A 475 25.84 -37.30 -3.85
C LEU A 475 26.12 -37.08 -2.37
N GLU A 476 26.40 -38.19 -1.69
CA GLU A 476 26.76 -38.27 -0.28
C GLU A 476 27.87 -37.29 0.12
#